data_AF-A0A0A0LIR6-F1
#
_entry.id   AF-A0A0A0LIR6-F1
#
_cell.length_a   1.000
_cell.length_b   1.000
_cell.length_c   1.000
_cell.angle_alpha   90.00
_cell.angle_beta   90.00
_cell.angle_gamma   90.00
#
_symmetry.space_group_name_H-M   'P 1'
#
loop_
_entity.id
_entity.type
_entity.pdbx_description
1 polymer ?
#
loop_
_entity_poly.entity_id
_entity_poly.type
_entity_poly.pdbx_seq_one_letter_code
_entity_poly.pdbx_strand_id
1 'polypeptide(L)' 'MDTVLHSTYKNCSATVGQVGNSRVNQKSLGRAGSKCWLGKRPVVRGVVMNPVYHPHGGGEGRIPIGRKKPATPWGYPE' A
#
# COMPACT_ATOMS: atom_id res chain seq x y z
N MET A 1 8.71 -13.87 -10.37
CA MET A 1 9.90 -13.02 -10.13
C MET A 1 10.10 -12.32 -11.45
N ASP A 2 9.37 -11.24 -11.63
CA ASP A 2 9.09 -10.74 -12.96
C ASP A 2 10.15 -9.68 -13.24
N THR A 3 11.22 -10.10 -13.92
CA THR A 3 12.31 -9.19 -14.27
C THR A 3 11.78 -8.17 -15.26
N VAL A 4 11.72 -6.90 -14.87
CA VAL A 4 11.35 -5.82 -15.79
C VAL A 4 12.63 -5.26 -16.43
N LEU A 5 12.72 -5.36 -17.75
CA LEU A 5 13.80 -4.79 -18.56
C LEU A 5 13.34 -3.48 -19.20
N HIS A 6 14.15 -2.43 -19.08
CA HIS A 6 13.94 -1.13 -19.74
C HIS A 6 15.24 -0.68 -20.41
N SER A 7 15.15 -0.08 -21.59
CA SER A 7 16.29 0.55 -22.28
C SER A 7 16.50 1.99 -21.81
N THR A 8 17.76 2.42 -21.70
CA THR A 8 18.16 3.78 -21.32
C THR A 8 19.07 4.40 -22.38
N TYR A 9 19.18 5.74 -22.39
CA TYR A 9 20.09 6.43 -23.31
C TYR A 9 21.55 6.24 -22.89
N LYS A 10 22.45 6.13 -23.89
CA LYS A 10 23.89 5.88 -23.66
C LYS A 10 24.59 6.97 -22.83
N ASN A 11 24.05 8.18 -22.81
CA ASN A 11 24.64 9.34 -22.12
C ASN A 11 24.13 9.51 -20.69
N CYS A 12 23.33 8.57 -20.17
CA CYS A 12 22.90 8.58 -18.77
C CYS A 12 24.05 8.16 -17.85
N SER A 13 24.31 8.95 -16.81
CA SER A 13 25.28 8.59 -15.76
C SER A 13 24.70 7.54 -14.81
N ALA A 14 25.54 6.62 -14.33
CA ALA A 14 25.18 5.64 -13.31
C ALA A 14 26.36 5.38 -12.38
N THR A 15 26.06 4.97 -11.14
CA THR A 15 27.06 4.56 -10.15
C THR A 15 27.06 3.05 -10.03
N VAL A 16 28.24 2.44 -10.02
CA VAL A 16 28.41 0.99 -9.85
C VAL A 16 28.33 0.63 -8.37
N GLY A 17 27.47 -0.33 -8.02
CA GLY A 17 27.39 -0.90 -6.67
C GLY A 17 25.96 -1.09 -6.16
N GLN A 18 25.83 -1.83 -5.06
CA GLN A 18 24.56 -1.99 -4.35
C GLN A 18 24.36 -0.84 -3.34
N VAL A 19 23.13 -0.35 -3.20
CA VAL A 19 22.78 0.60 -2.13
C VAL A 19 22.94 -0.08 -0.76
N GLY A 20 23.60 0.60 0.18
CA GLY A 20 23.81 0.10 1.55
C GLY A 20 22.52 -0.06 2.38
N ASN A 21 22.64 -0.48 3.65
CA ASN A 21 21.51 -0.69 4.58
C ASN A 21 20.50 -1.77 4.10
N SER A 22 21.01 -2.89 3.58
CA SER A 22 20.21 -4.00 3.02
C SER A 22 19.21 -4.63 4.00
N ARG A 23 19.42 -4.47 5.31
CA ARG A 23 18.58 -5.05 6.38
C ARG A 23 17.53 -4.09 6.94
N VAL A 24 17.34 -2.91 6.36
CA VAL A 24 16.37 -1.93 6.87
C VAL A 24 14.95 -2.50 7.00
N ASN A 25 14.55 -3.36 6.06
CA ASN A 25 13.24 -4.02 6.02
C ASN A 25 13.07 -5.14 7.07
N GLN A 26 14.14 -5.55 7.75
CA GLN A 26 14.06 -6.55 8.83
C GLN A 26 13.63 -5.93 10.17
N LYS A 27 13.61 -4.60 10.27
CA LYS A 27 13.22 -3.89 11.50
C LYS A 27 11.69 -3.79 11.60
N SER A 28 11.13 -4.25 12.72
CA SER A 28 9.73 -3.97 13.08
C SER A 28 9.62 -2.65 13.83
N LEU A 29 8.58 -1.84 13.55
CA LEU A 29 8.38 -0.53 14.18
C LEU A 29 7.93 -0.62 15.66
N GLY A 30 7.45 -1.79 16.10
CA GLY A 30 7.17 -2.15 17.51
C GLY A 30 5.98 -1.46 18.17
N ARG A 31 5.71 -0.18 17.86
CA ARG A 31 4.60 0.62 18.42
C ARG A 31 3.90 1.43 17.34
N ALA A 32 2.63 1.76 17.57
CA ALA A 32 1.83 2.57 16.64
C ALA A 32 2.47 3.94 16.35
N GLY A 33 2.95 4.64 17.39
CA GLY A 33 3.54 5.99 17.26
C GLY A 33 4.78 6.06 16.36
N SER A 34 5.55 4.98 16.24
CA SER A 34 6.71 4.93 15.34
C SER A 34 6.32 5.15 13.87
N LYS A 35 5.10 4.77 13.45
CA LYS A 35 4.60 5.07 12.10
C LYS A 35 4.32 6.56 11.90
N CYS A 36 3.83 7.23 12.94
CA CYS A 36 3.54 8.67 12.88
C CYS A 36 4.82 9.50 12.74
N TRP A 37 5.94 9.07 13.33
CA TRP A 37 7.25 9.72 13.14
C TRP A 37 7.75 9.67 11.69
N LEU A 38 7.29 8.69 10.92
CA LEU A 38 7.56 8.58 9.48
C LEU A 38 6.55 9.38 8.62
N GLY A 39 5.72 10.22 9.24
CA GLY A 39 4.69 11.00 8.54
C GLY A 39 3.46 10.19 8.10
N LYS A 40 3.36 8.91 8.49
CA LYS A 40 2.23 8.05 8.10
C LYS A 40 1.08 8.16 9.10
N ARG A 41 -0.05 8.71 8.65
CA ARG A 41 -1.27 8.81 9.44
C ARG A 41 -2.00 7.45 9.53
N PRO A 42 -2.80 7.21 10.58
CA PRO A 42 -3.68 6.05 10.64
C PRO A 42 -4.63 5.99 9.44
N VAL A 43 -4.86 4.79 8.91
CA VAL A 43 -5.76 4.54 7.78
C VAL A 43 -6.97 3.73 8.25
N VAL A 44 -8.17 4.13 7.80
CA VAL A 44 -9.43 3.46 8.13
C VAL A 44 -9.73 2.40 7.05
N ARG A 45 -10.19 1.21 7.47
CA ARG A 45 -10.59 0.15 6.54
C ARG A 45 -11.91 0.51 5.86
N GLY A 46 -12.00 0.33 4.54
CA GLY A 46 -13.20 0.63 3.76
C GLY A 46 -14.47 -0.11 4.20
N VAL A 47 -14.34 -1.33 4.74
CA VAL A 47 -15.47 -2.13 5.26
C VAL A 47 -16.18 -1.46 6.45
N VAL A 48 -15.47 -0.61 7.20
CA VAL A 48 -16.01 0.07 8.39
C VAL A 48 -16.67 1.40 8.00
N MET A 49 -16.52 1.86 6.76
CA MET A 49 -17.07 3.13 6.30
C MET A 49 -18.54 2.99 5.92
N ASN A 50 -19.24 4.12 5.78
CA ASN A 50 -20.61 4.11 5.24
C ASN A 50 -20.61 3.78 3.74
N PRO A 51 -21.71 3.23 3.18
CA PRO A 51 -21.82 2.88 1.76
C PRO A 51 -21.50 4.03 0.79
N VAL A 52 -21.73 5.27 1.20
CA VAL A 52 -21.45 6.48 0.40
C VAL A 52 -19.95 6.76 0.25
N TYR A 53 -19.12 6.31 1.20
CA TYR A 53 -17.69 6.64 1.25
C TYR A 53 -16.80 5.53 0.68
N HIS A 54 -17.26 4.28 0.74
CA HIS A 54 -16.48 3.15 0.25
C HIS A 54 -17.41 2.09 -0.35
N PRO A 55 -17.04 1.47 -1.49
CA PRO A 55 -17.84 0.39 -2.07
C PRO A 55 -18.12 -0.75 -1.09
N HIS A 56 -17.17 -1.06 -0.21
CA HIS A 56 -17.30 -2.10 0.82
C HIS A 56 -18.05 -1.66 2.09
N GLY A 57 -18.51 -0.41 2.16
CA GLY A 57 -19.10 0.16 3.36
C GLY A 57 -20.54 -0.29 3.63
N GLY A 58 -20.95 -0.23 4.89
CA GLY A 58 -22.29 -0.53 5.39
C GLY A 58 -22.55 -1.99 5.78
N GLY A 59 -23.83 -2.33 5.90
CA GLY A 59 -24.30 -3.62 6.41
C GLY A 59 -24.53 -3.62 7.93
N GLU A 60 -25.23 -4.64 8.41
CA GLU A 60 -25.46 -4.86 9.85
C GLU A 60 -24.28 -5.64 10.43
N GLY A 61 -23.60 -5.07 11.42
CA GLY A 61 -22.43 -5.71 12.04
C GLY A 61 -21.22 -5.81 11.11
N ARG A 62 -20.48 -6.92 11.20
CA ARG A 62 -19.28 -7.16 10.38
C ARG A 62 -19.64 -7.96 9.14
N ILE A 63 -19.52 -7.34 7.98
CA ILE A 63 -19.82 -7.98 6.69
C ILE A 63 -18.57 -8.40 5.90
N PRO A 64 -18.67 -9.44 5.05
CA PRO A 64 -17.72 -9.65 3.95
C PRO A 64 -17.91 -8.59 2.86
N ILE A 65 -16.97 -8.51 1.90
CA ILE A 65 -16.95 -7.48 0.84
C ILE A 65 -18.24 -7.43 0.00
N GLY A 66 -18.98 -8.54 -0.15
CA GLY A 66 -20.26 -8.58 -0.87
C GLY A 66 -20.16 -8.33 -2.38
N ARG A 67 -18.94 -8.25 -2.94
CA ARG A 67 -18.64 -8.10 -4.38
C ARG A 67 -17.74 -9.22 -4.87
N LYS A 68 -17.76 -9.45 -6.20
CA LYS A 68 -16.92 -10.48 -6.87
C LYS A 68 -15.42 -10.25 -6.69
N LYS A 69 -15.00 -8.98 -6.62
CA LYS A 69 -13.62 -8.55 -6.39
C LYS A 69 -13.60 -7.38 -5.40
N PRO A 70 -12.53 -7.21 -4.61
CA PRO A 70 -12.32 -5.99 -3.84
C PRO A 70 -12.25 -4.77 -4.77
N ALA A 71 -12.72 -3.63 -4.29
CA ALA A 71 -12.71 -2.37 -5.00
C ALA A 71 -12.02 -1.29 -4.14
N THR A 72 -11.30 -0.42 -4.84
CA THR A 72 -10.78 0.84 -4.33
C THR A 72 -11.92 1.78 -3.89
N PRO A 73 -11.65 2.82 -3.09
CA PRO A 73 -12.66 3.82 -2.71
C PRO A 73 -13.38 4.46 -3.90
N TRP A 74 -12.75 4.49 -5.08
CA TRP A 74 -13.29 5.05 -6.32
C TRP A 74 -13.97 4.02 -7.24
N GLY A 75 -14.10 2.76 -6.80
CA GLY A 75 -14.84 1.73 -7.53
C GLY A 75 -14.05 0.92 -8.56
N TYR A 76 -12.75 1.18 -8.74
CA TYR A 76 -11.89 0.32 -9.57
C TYR A 76 -11.55 -0.98 -8.84
N PRO A 77 -11.39 -2.11 -9.55
CA PRO A 77 -10.88 -3.34 -8.94
C PRO A 77 -9.50 -3.09 -8.29
N GLU A 78 -9.30 -3.66 -7.10
CA GLU A 78 -8.02 -3.65 -6.38
C GLU A 78 -7.01 -4.63 -7.00
#